data_AF-A0A7C5YC52-F1
#
_entry.id   AF-A0A7C5YC52-F1
#
_cell.length_a   1.000
_cell.length_b   1.000
_cell.length_c   1.000
_cell.angle_alpha   90.00
_cell.angle_beta   90.00
_cell.angle_gamma   90.00
#
_symmetry.space_group_name_H-M   'P 1'
#
loop_
_entity.id
_entity.type
_entity.pdbx_description
1 polymer ?
#
loop_
_entity_poly.entity_id
_entity_poly.type
_entity_poly.pdbx_seq_one_letter_code
_entity_poly.pdbx_strand_id
1 'polypeptide(L)'
;MVSEITVHDDRIEVLQVDGRELPYVEFHRQQPAVKLVVDGEEYFFYKTFPLRGYAPALLKAVRELEAEGKKVLVAYFPPGRNFPTSHHWDRLYLYATGIRPIGMGKAPGL
;
A
#
# COMPACT_ATOMS: atom_id res chain seq x y z
N MET A 1 12.40 7.11 13.60
CA MET A 1 10.94 6.94 13.81
C MET A 1 10.36 6.46 12.49
N VAL A 2 9.70 5.31 12.45
CA VAL A 2 9.07 4.79 11.21
C VAL A 2 7.71 5.48 11.06
N SER A 3 7.40 6.00 9.87
CA SER A 3 6.10 6.62 9.59
C SER A 3 4.99 5.56 9.61
N GLU A 4 3.94 5.78 10.41
CA GLU A 4 2.82 4.87 10.66
C GLU A 4 1.47 5.61 10.54
N ILE A 5 0.45 4.94 10.00
CA ILE A 5 -0.95 5.39 10.02
C ILE A 5 -1.83 4.26 10.55
N THR A 6 -2.65 4.55 11.56
CA THR A 6 -3.76 3.67 11.97
C THR A 6 -4.95 3.88 11.02
N VAL A 7 -5.47 2.79 10.49
CA VAL A 7 -6.63 2.77 9.60
C VAL A 7 -7.76 2.04 10.31
N HIS A 8 -8.91 2.71 10.43
CA HIS A 8 -10.12 2.08 10.94
C HIS A 8 -10.74 1.17 9.89
N ASP A 9 -11.29 0.02 10.29
CA ASP A 9 -11.85 -0.98 9.38
C ASP A 9 -13.01 -0.45 8.52
N ASP A 10 -13.80 0.51 9.05
CA ASP A 10 -14.89 1.19 8.34
C ASP A 10 -14.43 2.03 7.14
N ARG A 11 -13.13 2.26 7.02
CA ARG A 11 -12.49 2.98 5.89
C ARG A 11 -11.98 2.03 4.81
N ILE A 12 -12.02 0.72 5.05
CA ILE A 12 -11.60 -0.28 4.08
C ILE A 12 -12.75 -0.51 3.09
N GLU A 13 -12.51 -0.13 1.86
CA GLU A 13 -13.38 -0.31 0.71
C GLU A 13 -12.90 -1.49 -0.16
N VAL A 14 -13.63 -1.76 -1.23
CA VAL A 14 -13.28 -2.81 -2.21
C VAL A 14 -12.81 -2.18 -3.51
N LEU A 15 -11.58 -2.48 -3.89
CA LEU A 15 -11.06 -2.21 -5.23
C LEU A 15 -11.32 -3.42 -6.14
N GLN A 16 -12.09 -3.20 -7.22
CA GLN A 16 -12.32 -4.19 -8.26
C GLN A 16 -11.19 -4.15 -9.30
N VAL A 17 -10.49 -5.27 -9.51
CA VAL A 17 -9.35 -5.39 -10.44
C VAL A 17 -9.50 -6.67 -11.26
N ASP A 18 -9.81 -6.54 -12.56
CA ASP A 18 -10.05 -7.66 -13.49
C ASP A 18 -10.93 -8.79 -12.90
N GLY A 19 -12.05 -8.42 -12.28
CA GLY A 19 -13.00 -9.36 -11.67
C GLY A 19 -12.58 -9.91 -10.31
N ARG A 20 -11.51 -9.38 -9.71
CA ARG A 20 -11.06 -9.70 -8.35
C ARG A 20 -11.30 -8.54 -7.41
N GLU A 21 -11.78 -8.85 -6.21
CA GLU A 21 -11.95 -7.91 -5.10
C GLU A 21 -10.68 -7.84 -4.26
N LEU A 22 -10.19 -6.62 -3.99
CA LEU A 22 -9.05 -6.37 -3.11
C LEU A 22 -9.44 -5.35 -2.03
N PRO A 23 -9.02 -5.54 -0.77
CA PRO A 23 -9.20 -4.53 0.25
C PRO A 23 -8.42 -3.26 -0.12
N TYR A 24 -9.06 -2.11 0.05
CA TYR A 24 -8.58 -0.83 -0.44
C TYR A 24 -8.85 0.30 0.56
N VAL A 25 -7.95 1.28 0.64
CA VAL A 25 -8.17 2.51 1.41
C VAL A 25 -7.66 3.73 0.66
N GLU A 26 -8.47 4.78 0.62
CA GLU A 26 -8.09 6.06 0.02
C GLU A 26 -7.82 7.12 1.09
N PHE A 27 -6.65 7.73 1.06
CA PHE A 27 -6.30 8.86 1.91
C PHE A 27 -6.55 10.17 1.17
N HIS A 28 -6.92 11.26 1.85
CA HIS A 28 -7.21 12.52 1.14
C HIS A 28 -6.02 13.48 1.04
N ARG A 29 -5.11 13.49 2.02
CA ARG A 29 -3.96 14.42 2.07
C ARG A 29 -2.75 13.90 2.85
N GLN A 30 -2.75 12.63 3.24
CA GLN A 30 -1.63 12.05 4.00
C GLN A 30 -0.49 11.68 3.05
N GLN A 31 0.73 11.77 3.55
CA GLN A 31 1.86 11.16 2.86
C GLN A 31 1.82 9.65 3.06
N PRO A 32 2.29 8.85 2.09
CA PRO A 32 2.42 7.40 2.27
C PRO A 32 3.24 7.06 3.51
N ALA A 33 2.69 6.22 4.38
CA ALA A 33 3.42 5.69 5.53
C ALA A 33 4.15 4.39 5.17
N VAL A 34 5.16 4.04 5.97
CA VAL A 34 5.86 2.75 5.81
C VAL A 34 5.01 1.61 6.39
N LYS A 35 4.17 1.91 7.39
CA LYS A 35 3.30 0.95 8.06
C LYS A 35 1.87 1.47 8.13
N LEU A 36 0.91 0.59 7.84
CA LEU A 36 -0.50 0.76 8.15
C LEU A 36 -0.88 -0.24 9.25
N VAL A 37 -1.73 0.19 10.18
CA VAL A 37 -2.25 -0.68 11.24
C VAL A 37 -3.77 -0.74 11.12
N VAL A 38 -4.32 -1.92 10.87
CA VAL A 38 -5.77 -2.15 10.74
C VAL A 38 -6.18 -3.11 11.85
N ASP A 39 -7.02 -2.66 12.79
CA ASP A 39 -7.46 -3.45 13.95
C ASP A 39 -6.32 -4.16 14.72
N GLY A 40 -5.17 -3.49 14.81
CA GLY A 40 -3.96 -4.02 15.46
C GLY A 40 -3.12 -4.95 14.59
N GLU A 41 -3.58 -5.31 13.38
CA GLU A 41 -2.79 -6.05 12.40
C GLU A 41 -1.88 -5.09 11.60
N GLU A 42 -0.60 -5.46 11.48
CA GLU A 42 0.42 -4.61 10.84
C GLU A 42 0.62 -4.97 9.37
N TYR A 43 0.46 -3.96 8.52
CA TYR A 43 0.67 -4.02 7.08
C TYR A 43 1.85 -3.12 6.71
N PHE A 44 2.91 -3.71 6.16
CA PHE A 44 4.11 -2.97 5.76
C PHE A 44 4.12 -2.69 4.27
N PHE A 45 4.66 -1.53 3.89
CA PHE A 45 4.80 -1.15 2.50
C PHE A 45 5.65 -2.18 1.73
N TYR A 46 5.09 -2.68 0.62
CA TYR A 46 5.74 -3.64 -0.25
C TYR A 46 6.19 -3.00 -1.56
N LYS A 47 5.25 -2.40 -2.30
CA LYS A 47 5.50 -1.90 -3.66
C LYS A 47 4.45 -0.89 -4.11
N THR A 48 4.81 -0.01 -5.06
CA THR A 48 3.86 0.87 -5.75
C THR A 48 3.60 0.46 -7.20
N PHE A 49 2.41 0.80 -7.72
CA PHE A 49 1.98 0.58 -9.10
C PHE A 49 1.45 1.89 -9.70
N PRO A 50 1.76 2.20 -10.97
CA PRO A 50 1.16 3.36 -11.65
C PRO A 50 -0.35 3.16 -11.82
N LEU A 51 -1.16 4.18 -11.60
CA LEU A 51 -2.63 4.05 -11.69
C LEU A 51 -3.12 3.66 -13.10
N ARG A 52 -2.32 3.90 -14.15
CA ARG A 52 -2.60 3.41 -15.50
C ARG A 52 -1.96 2.05 -15.72
N GLY A 53 -2.77 1.05 -16.06
CA GLY A 53 -2.30 -0.30 -16.41
C GLY A 53 -1.74 -1.11 -15.24
N TYR A 54 -2.06 -0.76 -13.98
CA TYR A 54 -1.57 -1.51 -12.82
C TYR A 54 -2.07 -2.96 -12.77
N ALA A 55 -3.28 -3.23 -13.31
CA ALA A 55 -4.03 -4.43 -12.98
C ALA A 55 -3.23 -5.75 -13.12
N PRO A 56 -2.55 -6.03 -14.25
CA PRO A 56 -1.79 -7.28 -14.38
C PRO A 56 -0.63 -7.40 -13.39
N ALA A 57 0.09 -6.29 -13.15
CA ALA A 57 1.24 -6.28 -12.26
C ALA A 57 0.83 -6.33 -10.78
N LEU A 58 -0.25 -5.65 -10.42
CA LEU A 58 -0.82 -5.68 -9.07
C LEU A 58 -1.32 -7.08 -8.75
N LEU A 59 -2.13 -7.68 -9.63
CA LEU A 59 -2.67 -9.02 -9.41
C LEU A 59 -1.58 -10.08 -9.32
N LYS A 60 -0.51 -9.97 -10.11
CA LYS A 60 0.65 -10.85 -9.99
C LYS A 60 1.28 -10.75 -8.59
N ALA A 61 1.57 -9.54 -8.12
CA ALA A 61 2.18 -9.32 -6.81
C ALA A 61 1.28 -9.78 -5.65
N VAL A 62 -0.03 -9.55 -5.75
CA VAL A 62 -1.00 -10.03 -4.76
C VAL A 62 -0.98 -11.56 -4.68
N ARG A 63 -1.02 -12.25 -5.83
CA ARG A 63 -0.97 -13.72 -5.86
C ARG A 63 0.31 -14.28 -5.24
N GLU A 64 1.45 -13.64 -5.49
CA GLU A 64 2.73 -14.03 -4.90
C GLU A 64 2.69 -13.91 -3.36
N LEU A 65 2.20 -12.79 -2.84
CA LEU A 65 2.08 -12.56 -1.39
C LEU A 65 1.09 -13.53 -0.73
N GLU A 66 -0.05 -13.79 -1.36
CA GLU A 66 -1.05 -14.73 -0.87
C GLU A 66 -0.57 -16.18 -0.89
N ALA A 67 0.22 -16.56 -1.89
CA ALA A 67 0.86 -17.88 -1.93
C ALA A 67 1.82 -18.10 -0.74
N GLU A 68 2.35 -17.02 -0.16
CA GLU A 68 3.14 -17.03 1.07
C GLU A 68 2.27 -16.91 2.35
N GLY A 69 0.94 -16.93 2.23
CA GLY A 69 0.01 -16.81 3.34
C GLY A 69 -0.15 -15.39 3.90
N LYS A 70 0.27 -14.36 3.15
CA LYS A 70 0.17 -12.96 3.58
C LYS A 70 -1.18 -12.36 3.20
N LYS A 71 -1.65 -11.44 4.04
CA LYS A 71 -2.79 -10.58 3.73
C LYS A 71 -2.28 -9.31 3.07
N VAL A 72 -3.06 -8.75 2.15
CA VAL A 72 -2.73 -7.53 1.43
C VAL A 72 -3.69 -6.40 1.76
N LEU A 73 -3.25 -5.16 1.58
CA LEU A 73 -4.08 -3.97 1.58
C LEU A 73 -3.57 -3.02 0.49
N VAL A 74 -4.46 -2.59 -0.40
CA VAL A 74 -4.15 -1.57 -1.40
C VAL A 74 -4.48 -0.20 -0.82
N ALA A 75 -3.64 0.79 -1.06
CA ALA A 75 -3.89 2.15 -0.65
C ALA A 75 -3.67 3.14 -1.79
N TYR A 76 -4.44 4.22 -1.81
CA TYR A 76 -4.20 5.37 -2.68
C TYR A 76 -3.92 6.61 -1.85
N PHE A 77 -2.87 7.34 -2.25
CA PHE A 77 -2.51 8.64 -1.69
C PHE A 77 -2.50 9.64 -2.85
N PRO A 78 -3.43 10.61 -2.89
CA PRO A 78 -3.53 11.55 -3.97
C PRO A 78 -2.30 12.45 -4.01
N PRO A 79 -1.87 12.88 -5.22
CA PRO A 79 -0.71 13.72 -5.39
C PRO A 79 -0.88 15.03 -4.64
N GLY A 80 0.18 15.44 -3.94
CA GLY A 80 0.19 16.66 -3.15
C GLY A 80 -0.02 17.93 -3.99
N ARG A 81 -0.49 19.00 -3.33
CA ARG A 81 -0.89 20.29 -3.93
C ARG A 81 0.17 20.97 -4.81
N ASN A 82 1.45 20.61 -4.65
CA ASN A 82 2.57 21.15 -5.43
C ASN A 82 2.79 20.46 -6.79
N PHE A 83 2.11 19.34 -7.06
CA PHE A 83 2.18 18.62 -8.34
C PHE A 83 0.77 18.27 -8.89
N PRO A 84 -0.15 19.25 -9.00
CA PRO A 84 -1.57 18.99 -9.23
C PRO A 84 -1.91 18.44 -10.63
N THR A 85 -1.00 18.53 -11.60
CA THR A 85 -1.23 18.12 -13.00
C THR A 85 -0.41 16.91 -13.45
N SER A 86 0.46 16.39 -12.58
CA SER A 86 1.39 15.33 -12.95
C SER A 86 0.83 13.97 -12.55
N HIS A 87 -0.04 13.43 -13.40
CA HIS A 87 -0.56 12.05 -13.31
C HIS A 87 0.54 10.97 -13.29
N HIS A 88 1.79 11.34 -13.59
CA HIS A 88 2.95 10.46 -13.50
C HIS A 88 3.23 9.98 -12.05
N TRP A 89 2.68 10.68 -11.06
CA TRP A 89 2.84 10.35 -9.64
C TRP A 89 1.63 9.61 -9.03
N ASP A 90 0.53 9.45 -9.78
CA ASP A 90 -0.64 8.70 -9.33
C ASP A 90 -0.29 7.21 -9.21
N ARG A 91 -0.26 6.74 -7.96
CA ARG A 91 0.18 5.39 -7.63
C ARG A 91 -0.73 4.71 -6.63
N LEU A 92 -0.97 3.43 -6.86
CA LEU A 92 -1.47 2.52 -5.85
C LEU A 92 -0.30 1.96 -5.05
N TYR A 93 -0.48 1.85 -3.75
CA TYR A 93 0.49 1.34 -2.79
C TYR A 93 -0.02 -0.01 -2.31
N LEU A 94 0.79 -1.06 -2.44
CA LEU A 94 0.48 -2.37 -1.90
C LEU A 94 1.22 -2.53 -0.58
N TYR A 95 0.45 -2.84 0.45
CA TYR A 95 0.93 -3.23 1.76
C TYR A 95 0.59 -4.70 2.01
N ALA A 96 1.39 -5.36 2.85
CA ALA A 96 1.08 -6.72 3.27
C ALA A 96 1.64 -7.06 4.66
N THR A 97 1.06 -8.10 5.26
CA THR A 97 1.47 -8.60 6.57
C THR A 97 2.78 -9.40 6.51
N GLY A 98 3.50 -9.45 7.63
CA GLY A 98 4.69 -10.31 7.77
C GLY A 98 5.88 -9.93 6.87
N ILE A 99 5.88 -8.72 6.29
CA ILE A 99 6.98 -8.24 5.44
C ILE A 99 7.96 -7.43 6.28
N ARG A 100 9.26 -7.66 6.07
CA ARG A 100 10.29 -6.76 6.58
C ARG A 100 10.35 -5.50 5.70
N PRO A 101 10.29 -4.29 6.28
CA PRO A 101 10.32 -3.06 5.48
C PRO A 101 11.59 -2.98 4.62
N ILE A 102 11.41 -2.71 3.32
CA ILE A 102 12.53 -2.48 2.40
C ILE A 102 13.19 -1.15 2.79
N GLY A 103 14.47 -1.20 3.18
CA GLY A 103 15.22 -0.03 3.68
C GLY A 103 15.75 -0.18 5.12
N MET A 104 15.38 -1.24 5.85
CA MET A 104 16.11 -1.69 7.05
C MET A 104 17.40 -2.45 6.67
N GLY A 105 18.21 -1.86 5.78
CA GLY A 105 19.60 -2.26 5.61
C GLY A 105 20.41 -1.56 6.70
N LYS A 106 20.93 -2.35 7.66
CA LYS A 106 21.78 -1.93 8.79
C LYS A 106 21.34 -0.64 9.50
N ALA A 107 20.80 -0.77 10.71
CA ALA A 107 21.06 0.27 11.70
C ALA A 107 22.60 0.51 11.72
N PRO A 108 23.10 1.76 11.61
CA PRO A 108 24.49 2.01 11.95
C PRO A 108 24.69 1.45 13.35
N GLY A 109 25.72 0.61 13.49
CA GLY A 109 26.01 -0.10 14.72
C GLY A 109 26.05 0.83 15.92
N LEU A 110 25.65 0.26 17.06
CA LEU A 110 26.17 0.66 18.36
C LEU A 110 27.69 0.86 18.30
#